data_AF-A0A658Z2P8-F1
#
_entry.id   AF-A0A658Z2P8-F1
#
_cell.length_a   1.000
_cell.length_b   1.000
_cell.length_c   1.000
_cell.angle_alpha   90.00
_cell.angle_beta   90.00
_cell.angle_gamma   90.00
#
_symmetry.space_group_name_H-M   'P 1'
#
loop_
_entity.id
_entity.type
_entity.pdbx_description
1 polymer ?
#
loop_
_entity_poly.entity_id
_entity_poly.type
_entity_poly.pdbx_seq_one_letter_code
_entity_poly.pdbx_strand_id
1 'polypeptide(L)'
;MHEKNITLLCDEADRLLQLSINLLRQMVDEPDVLSDGKNENGQLFDKQKALKRIKELEGEQIKTARREMVLAVVGTMKAGKSTTINAIVGQEILPNRNRPMTSVPTLIRHVPGKTEPVLHLEHIQPVRNLLITLQEKVATPAGQQVAQTLQQTGDTRELLDILTDDGWLKNEYHGEEGIFTGLASLNDLVRLAAAMGSEFPFDEYAEVQKLPVIDVEFSHLVGMDECQGTLTLVDTPGPNEAGQPQMEVMMRDQLQKASAVLAVMDYTQMNSKADEEVRKELNAIADVSVGRLFVLVNKFDEKDRNGDGADAVCQKVPAMLNSDVLPASRVYPGSSRQAYLANRALHELRKNGTLPVDEA
;
A
#
# COMPACT_ATOMS: atom_id res chain seq x y z
N MET A 1 24.07 23.91 8.92
CA MET A 1 23.94 24.57 7.59
C MET A 1 22.91 23.87 6.70
N HIS A 2 22.86 22.53 6.65
CA HIS A 2 21.88 21.80 5.83
C HIS A 2 20.43 21.93 6.30
N GLU A 3 20.19 22.03 7.61
CA GLU A 3 18.84 22.12 8.19
C GLU A 3 18.06 23.37 7.77
N LYS A 4 18.73 24.54 7.75
CA LYS A 4 18.15 25.79 7.26
C LYS A 4 17.87 25.72 5.76
N ASN A 5 18.72 25.04 5.00
CA ASN A 5 18.55 24.89 3.55
C ASN A 5 17.37 23.97 3.21
N ILE A 6 17.18 22.86 3.93
CA ILE A 6 16.04 21.96 3.73
C ILE A 6 14.74 22.71 4.05
N THR A 7 14.70 23.46 5.15
CA THR A 7 13.52 24.26 5.52
C THR A 7 13.20 25.32 4.47
N LEU A 8 14.20 26.07 4.02
CA LEU A 8 14.05 27.04 2.92
C LEU A 8 13.55 26.39 1.62
N LEU A 9 14.03 25.19 1.29
CA LEU A 9 13.58 24.46 0.10
C LEU A 9 12.13 23.98 0.24
N CYS A 10 11.72 23.50 1.42
CA CYS A 10 10.33 23.14 1.70
C CYS A 10 9.41 24.36 1.62
N ASP A 11 9.82 25.50 2.18
CA ASP A 11 9.03 26.74 2.16
C ASP A 11 8.87 27.26 0.72
N GLU A 12 9.94 27.21 -0.09
CA GLU A 12 9.88 27.61 -1.49
C GLU A 12 9.04 26.62 -2.33
N ALA A 13 9.16 25.31 -2.08
CA ALA A 13 8.33 24.31 -2.72
C ALA A 13 6.84 24.51 -2.39
N ASP A 14 6.50 24.76 -1.12
CA ASP A 14 5.14 25.07 -0.69
C ASP A 14 4.60 26.34 -1.38
N ARG A 15 5.41 27.40 -1.43
CA ARG A 15 5.07 28.64 -2.16
C ARG A 15 4.78 28.38 -3.64
N LEU A 16 5.60 27.58 -4.33
CA LEU A 16 5.42 27.26 -5.74
C LEU A 16 4.17 26.40 -5.98
N LEU A 17 3.89 25.45 -5.08
CA LEU A 17 2.67 24.65 -5.11
C LEU A 17 1.43 25.53 -4.93
N GLN A 18 1.42 26.41 -3.93
CA GLN A 18 0.33 27.37 -3.70
C GLN A 18 0.10 28.27 -4.92
N LEU A 19 1.16 28.81 -5.50
CA LEU A 19 1.06 29.64 -6.71
C LEU A 19 0.42 28.86 -7.87
N SER A 20 0.86 27.62 -8.08
CA SER A 20 0.35 26.76 -9.15
C SER A 20 -1.11 26.39 -8.93
N ILE A 21 -1.51 26.07 -7.70
CA ILE A 21 -2.91 25.80 -7.33
C ILE A 21 -3.77 27.04 -7.57
N ASN A 22 -3.32 28.22 -7.14
CA ASN A 22 -4.06 29.47 -7.31
C ASN A 22 -4.24 29.83 -8.79
N LEU A 23 -3.20 29.66 -9.61
CA LEU A 23 -3.28 29.88 -11.05
C LEU A 23 -4.28 28.92 -11.71
N LEU A 24 -4.24 27.63 -11.36
CA LEU A 24 -5.19 26.66 -11.89
C LEU A 24 -6.63 26.97 -11.48
N ARG A 25 -6.86 27.38 -10.22
CA ARG A 25 -8.18 27.80 -9.74
C ARG A 25 -8.68 29.02 -10.52
N GLN A 26 -7.84 30.02 -10.73
CA GLN A 26 -8.17 31.18 -11.57
C GLN A 26 -8.54 30.78 -13.00
N MET A 27 -7.81 29.84 -13.61
CA MET A 27 -8.11 29.35 -14.96
C MET A 27 -9.43 28.55 -15.01
N VAL A 28 -9.82 27.88 -13.92
CA VAL A 28 -11.08 27.13 -13.80
C VAL A 28 -12.28 28.06 -13.59
N ASP A 29 -12.07 29.13 -12.83
CA ASP A 29 -13.11 30.10 -12.48
C ASP A 29 -13.35 31.11 -13.60
N GLU A 30 -12.33 31.43 -14.41
CA GLU A 30 -12.50 32.38 -15.51
C GLU A 30 -13.24 31.77 -16.72
N PRO A 31 -14.30 32.43 -17.20
CA PRO A 31 -15.04 31.98 -18.37
C PRO A 31 -14.16 31.98 -19.62
N ASP A 32 -14.38 31.01 -20.51
CA ASP A 32 -13.68 30.81 -21.79
C ASP A 32 -12.16 30.51 -21.73
N VAL A 33 -11.56 30.40 -20.54
CA VAL A 33 -10.15 30.02 -20.39
C VAL A 33 -9.94 28.50 -20.53
N LEU A 34 -10.81 27.71 -19.90
CA LEU A 34 -10.82 26.24 -20.00
C LEU A 34 -12.16 25.78 -20.58
N SER A 35 -12.10 24.88 -21.55
CA SER A 35 -13.32 24.34 -22.17
C SER A 35 -13.98 23.28 -21.31
N ASP A 36 -15.31 23.30 -21.27
CA ASP A 36 -16.16 22.25 -20.70
C ASP A 36 -16.25 21.08 -21.70
N GLY A 37 -15.15 20.35 -21.84
CA GLY A 37 -15.02 19.03 -22.46
C GLY A 37 -15.98 18.67 -23.61
N LYS A 38 -15.54 18.93 -24.86
CA LYS A 38 -15.67 18.05 -26.06
C LYS A 38 -15.08 18.76 -27.29
N ASN A 39 -13.76 18.81 -27.39
CA ASN A 39 -13.10 19.08 -28.68
C ASN A 39 -12.56 17.75 -29.21
N GLU A 40 -13.00 17.38 -30.42
CA GLU A 40 -12.64 16.14 -31.15
C GLU A 40 -11.13 16.04 -31.47
N ASN A 41 -10.36 17.09 -31.21
CA ASN A 41 -8.91 17.13 -31.33
C ASN A 41 -8.27 17.11 -29.93
N GLY A 42 -7.97 15.92 -29.42
CA GLY A 42 -7.56 15.64 -28.04
C GLY A 42 -6.23 16.24 -27.54
N GLN A 43 -6.06 17.57 -27.55
CA GLN A 43 -4.84 18.23 -27.05
C GLN A 43 -5.05 19.43 -26.11
N LEU A 44 -6.27 19.85 -25.78
CA LEU A 44 -6.46 20.97 -24.84
C LEU A 44 -6.63 20.48 -23.40
N PHE A 45 -5.89 21.12 -22.49
CA PHE A 45 -6.07 21.01 -21.05
C PHE A 45 -7.48 21.55 -20.72
N ASP A 46 -8.34 20.70 -20.18
CA ASP A 46 -9.77 21.01 -19.93
C ASP A 46 -10.04 21.25 -18.45
N LYS A 47 -11.26 21.72 -18.13
CA LYS A 47 -11.65 22.04 -16.75
C LYS A 47 -11.56 20.83 -15.81
N GLN A 48 -11.86 19.62 -16.29
CA GLN A 48 -11.80 18.40 -15.47
C GLN A 48 -10.35 18.01 -15.15
N LYS A 49 -9.44 18.11 -16.12
CA LYS A 49 -8.00 17.88 -15.91
C LYS A 49 -7.40 18.92 -14.99
N ALA A 50 -7.81 20.18 -15.09
CA ALA A 50 -7.38 21.23 -14.17
C ALA A 50 -7.80 20.93 -12.73
N LEU A 51 -9.06 20.55 -12.51
CA LEU A 51 -9.57 20.15 -11.19
C LEU A 51 -8.84 18.92 -10.64
N LYS A 52 -8.59 17.90 -11.46
CA LYS A 52 -7.79 16.73 -11.06
C LYS A 52 -6.36 17.16 -10.66
N ARG A 53 -5.74 18.05 -11.43
CA ARG A 53 -4.39 18.54 -11.16
C ARG A 53 -4.31 19.37 -9.88
N ILE A 54 -5.32 20.18 -9.59
CA ILE A 54 -5.42 20.92 -8.32
C ILE A 54 -5.38 19.94 -7.14
N LYS A 55 -6.21 18.89 -7.17
CA LYS A 55 -6.23 17.86 -6.11
C LYS A 55 -4.89 17.16 -5.94
N GLU A 56 -4.20 16.85 -7.04
CA GLU A 56 -2.85 16.26 -7.00
C GLU A 56 -1.86 17.20 -6.30
N LEU A 57 -1.86 18.49 -6.66
CA LEU A 57 -0.96 19.50 -6.07
C LEU A 57 -1.27 19.76 -4.58
N GLU A 58 -2.54 19.78 -4.19
CA GLU A 58 -2.95 19.87 -2.77
C GLU A 58 -2.43 18.66 -1.98
N GLY A 59 -2.44 17.47 -2.57
CA GLY A 59 -1.82 16.28 -1.97
C GLY A 59 -0.31 16.43 -1.78
N GLU A 60 0.42 16.95 -2.77
CA GLU A 60 1.87 17.21 -2.68
C GLU A 60 2.20 18.31 -1.67
N GLN A 61 1.29 19.29 -1.49
CA GLN A 61 1.44 20.34 -0.49
C GLN A 61 1.45 19.77 0.94
N ILE A 62 0.51 18.87 1.23
CA ILE A 62 0.45 18.20 2.54
C ILE A 62 1.71 17.37 2.79
N LYS A 63 2.18 16.62 1.78
CA LYS A 63 3.42 15.84 1.89
C LYS A 63 4.64 16.73 2.14
N THR A 64 4.73 17.86 1.44
CA THR A 64 5.84 18.81 1.58
C THR A 64 5.84 19.43 2.99
N ALA A 65 4.67 19.84 3.48
CA ALA A 65 4.51 20.41 4.82
C ALA A 65 4.88 19.40 5.93
N ARG A 66 4.50 18.13 5.76
CA ARG A 66 4.81 17.03 6.70
C ARG A 66 6.20 16.43 6.50
N ARG A 67 6.92 16.85 5.44
CA ARG A 67 8.17 16.24 4.97
C ARG A 67 8.03 14.72 4.92
N GLU A 68 6.91 14.28 4.35
CA GLU A 68 6.48 12.90 4.34
C GLU A 68 7.17 12.15 3.18
N MET A 69 7.97 11.15 3.52
CA MET A 69 8.56 10.22 2.57
C MET A 69 7.67 8.98 2.48
N VAL A 70 7.08 8.78 1.31
CA VAL A 70 6.19 7.64 1.06
C VAL A 70 6.96 6.54 0.33
N LEU A 71 7.16 5.39 0.98
CA LEU A 71 7.76 4.19 0.40
C LEU A 71 6.65 3.20 0.02
N ALA A 72 6.37 3.05 -1.27
CA ALA A 72 5.43 2.03 -1.74
C ALA A 72 6.11 0.67 -1.78
N VAL A 73 5.51 -0.33 -1.12
CA VAL A 73 5.99 -1.71 -1.15
C VAL A 73 5.10 -2.50 -2.11
N VAL A 74 5.70 -3.05 -3.17
CA VAL A 74 5.02 -3.83 -4.22
C VAL A 74 5.68 -5.20 -4.33
N GLY A 75 4.93 -6.20 -4.77
CA GLY A 75 5.48 -7.54 -5.00
C GLY A 75 4.39 -8.54 -5.37
N THR A 76 4.78 -9.66 -5.95
CA THR A 76 3.86 -10.76 -6.26
C THR A 76 3.21 -11.29 -4.98
N MET A 77 2.06 -11.95 -5.13
CA MET A 77 1.46 -12.71 -4.03
C MET A 77 2.48 -13.69 -3.43
N LYS A 78 2.56 -13.73 -2.11
CA LYS A 78 3.45 -14.64 -1.34
C LYS A 78 4.96 -14.37 -1.51
N ALA A 79 5.37 -13.25 -2.12
CA ALA A 79 6.76 -12.78 -2.06
C ALA A 79 7.17 -12.34 -0.65
N GLY A 80 6.21 -12.16 0.27
CA GLY A 80 6.45 -11.79 1.66
C GLY A 80 6.40 -10.29 1.92
N LYS A 81 5.67 -9.51 1.11
CA LYS A 81 5.43 -8.06 1.27
C LYS A 81 5.01 -7.66 2.69
N SER A 82 3.91 -8.23 3.21
CA SER A 82 3.43 -7.92 4.55
C SER A 82 4.44 -8.30 5.64
N THR A 83 5.17 -9.42 5.46
CA THR A 83 6.28 -9.81 6.35
C THR A 83 7.43 -8.81 6.30
N THR A 84 7.78 -8.29 5.12
CA THR A 84 8.79 -7.23 4.94
C THR A 84 8.36 -5.96 5.65
N ILE A 85 7.10 -5.54 5.49
CA ILE A 85 6.55 -4.37 6.15
C ILE A 85 6.61 -4.54 7.68
N ASN A 86 6.12 -5.66 8.21
CA ASN A 86 6.19 -5.96 9.65
C ASN A 86 7.65 -5.98 10.15
N ALA A 87 8.58 -6.47 9.33
CA ALA A 87 10.01 -6.43 9.66
C ALA A 87 10.57 -5.00 9.70
N ILE A 88 10.19 -4.12 8.77
CA ILE A 88 10.63 -2.71 8.75
C ILE A 88 10.05 -1.94 9.95
N VAL A 89 8.75 -2.11 10.21
CA VAL A 89 8.07 -1.50 11.37
C VAL A 89 8.64 -2.05 12.69
N GLY A 90 8.98 -3.34 12.71
CA GLY A 90 9.47 -4.05 13.88
C GLY A 90 8.37 -4.47 14.86
N GLN A 91 7.11 -4.48 14.42
CA GLN A 91 5.93 -4.98 15.13
C GLN A 91 5.00 -5.69 14.14
N GLU A 92 4.11 -6.56 14.63
CA GLU A 92 3.18 -7.31 13.79
C GLU A 92 1.90 -6.50 13.54
N ILE A 93 1.95 -5.62 12.53
CA ILE A 93 0.85 -4.67 12.25
C ILE A 93 -0.05 -5.07 11.08
N LEU A 94 0.47 -5.85 10.12
CA LEU A 94 -0.32 -6.40 9.02
C LEU A 94 -0.52 -7.92 9.21
N PRO A 95 -1.74 -8.43 8.98
CA PRO A 95 -2.01 -9.86 9.13
C PRO A 95 -1.25 -10.67 8.08
N ASN A 96 -0.52 -11.70 8.52
CA ASN A 96 0.22 -12.61 7.65
C ASN A 96 -0.52 -13.96 7.51
N ARG A 97 -1.62 -13.99 6.73
CA ARG A 97 -2.31 -15.26 6.40
C ARG A 97 -1.95 -15.72 4.98
N ASN A 98 -2.17 -17.00 4.69
CA ASN A 98 -1.97 -17.60 3.36
C ASN A 98 -2.95 -17.10 2.26
N ARG A 99 -3.85 -16.15 2.56
CA ARG A 99 -4.87 -15.61 1.65
C ARG A 99 -4.53 -14.15 1.27
N PRO A 100 -4.96 -13.63 0.10
CA PRO A 100 -4.74 -12.22 -0.29
C PRO A 100 -5.30 -11.24 0.75
N MET A 101 -4.46 -10.38 1.34
CA MET A 101 -4.88 -9.48 2.43
C MET A 101 -4.82 -7.99 2.08
N THR A 102 -4.51 -7.63 0.83
CA THR A 102 -4.38 -6.23 0.43
C THR A 102 -5.32 -5.95 -0.73
N SER A 103 -6.62 -5.80 -0.44
CA SER A 103 -7.59 -5.31 -1.43
C SER A 103 -7.67 -3.78 -1.44
N VAL A 104 -7.56 -3.15 -0.27
CA VAL A 104 -7.48 -1.69 -0.13
C VAL A 104 -6.06 -1.31 0.32
N PRO A 105 -5.35 -0.41 -0.38
CA PRO A 105 -4.03 0.04 0.02
C PRO A 105 -4.07 0.64 1.42
N THR A 106 -3.10 0.30 2.26
CA THR A 106 -3.04 0.77 3.66
C THR A 106 -1.73 1.52 3.87
N LEU A 107 -1.84 2.73 4.43
CA LEU A 107 -0.69 3.54 4.81
C LEU A 107 -0.25 3.16 6.22
N ILE A 108 1.05 3.10 6.45
CA ILE A 108 1.63 2.81 7.76
C ILE A 108 2.62 3.91 8.05
N ARG A 109 2.29 4.76 9.00
CA ARG A 109 2.99 6.00 9.26
C ARG A 109 3.75 5.92 10.56
N HIS A 110 5.02 6.29 10.48
CA HIS A 110 5.86 6.44 11.66
C HIS A 110 5.37 7.61 12.52
N VAL A 111 5.00 7.34 13.77
CA VAL A 111 4.67 8.37 14.76
C VAL A 111 5.54 8.17 16.00
N PRO A 112 6.51 9.07 16.28
CA PRO A 112 7.37 8.97 17.46
C PRO A 112 6.56 8.87 18.76
N GLY A 113 6.96 7.95 19.66
CA GLY A 113 6.30 7.69 20.94
C GLY A 113 4.96 6.93 20.84
N LYS A 114 4.48 6.58 19.65
CA LYS A 114 3.25 5.80 19.45
C LYS A 114 3.53 4.30 19.52
N THR A 115 3.70 3.78 20.73
CA THR A 115 4.05 2.36 20.94
C THR A 115 2.92 1.39 20.64
N GLU A 116 1.66 1.81 20.87
CA GLU A 116 0.47 1.03 20.52
C GLU A 116 -0.04 1.46 19.15
N PRO A 117 -0.12 0.54 18.16
CA PRO A 117 -0.56 0.88 16.82
C PRO A 117 -2.05 1.20 16.79
N VAL A 118 -2.44 2.17 15.97
CA VAL A 118 -3.85 2.55 15.76
C VAL A 118 -4.16 2.62 14.28
N LEU A 119 -5.17 1.89 13.83
CA LEU A 119 -5.73 1.99 12.48
C LEU A 119 -6.85 3.02 12.47
N HIS A 120 -6.75 3.99 11.57
CA HIS A 120 -7.74 5.01 11.28
C HIS A 120 -8.43 4.72 9.93
N LEU A 121 -9.76 4.62 9.96
CA LEU A 121 -10.63 4.49 8.80
C LEU A 121 -11.48 5.76 8.65
N GLU A 122 -10.88 6.87 8.25
CA GLU A 122 -11.55 8.17 8.18
C GLU A 122 -12.66 8.22 7.11
N HIS A 123 -12.48 7.48 6.00
CA HIS A 123 -13.41 7.47 4.88
C HIS A 123 -14.33 6.24 4.90
N ILE A 124 -15.13 6.11 5.96
CA ILE A 124 -15.96 4.91 6.23
C ILE A 124 -17.30 4.89 5.47
N GLN A 125 -17.75 6.04 4.97
CA GLN A 125 -19.08 6.19 4.38
C GLN A 125 -19.29 5.34 3.11
N PRO A 126 -18.36 5.27 2.14
CA PRO A 126 -18.53 4.40 0.98
C PRO A 126 -18.64 2.92 1.36
N VAL A 127 -17.85 2.48 2.34
CA VAL A 127 -17.90 1.12 2.89
C VAL A 127 -19.25 0.84 3.54
N ARG A 128 -19.79 1.79 4.32
CA ARG A 128 -21.13 1.67 4.91
C ARG A 128 -22.24 1.58 3.85
N ASN A 129 -22.17 2.40 2.80
CA ASN A 129 -23.14 2.37 1.70
C ASN A 129 -23.10 1.04 0.96
N LEU A 130 -21.90 0.50 0.72
CA LEU A 130 -21.72 -0.82 0.13
C LEU A 130 -22.30 -1.92 1.04
N LEU A 131 -22.06 -1.84 2.34
CA LEU A 131 -22.60 -2.80 3.32
C LEU A 131 -24.13 -2.87 3.24
N ILE A 132 -24.82 -1.72 3.26
CA ILE A 132 -26.28 -1.62 3.12
C ILE A 132 -26.74 -2.25 1.79
N THR A 133 -26.05 -1.90 0.69
CA THR A 133 -26.36 -2.43 -0.65
C THR A 133 -26.26 -3.96 -0.69
N LEU A 134 -25.23 -4.52 -0.05
CA LEU A 134 -25.03 -5.97 0.02
C LEU A 134 -26.06 -6.65 0.92
N GLN A 135 -26.43 -6.04 2.05
CA GLN A 135 -27.50 -6.53 2.92
C GLN A 135 -28.83 -6.62 2.16
N GLU A 136 -29.19 -5.58 1.41
CA GLU A 136 -30.39 -5.57 0.56
C GLU A 136 -30.32 -6.65 -0.52
N LYS A 137 -29.16 -6.82 -1.18
CA LYS A 137 -28.97 -7.88 -2.19
C LYS A 137 -29.11 -9.28 -1.58
N VAL A 138 -28.51 -9.54 -0.42
CA VAL A 138 -28.61 -10.85 0.26
C VAL A 138 -30.04 -11.17 0.68
N ALA A 139 -30.87 -10.16 0.97
CA ALA A 139 -32.29 -10.37 1.29
C ALA A 139 -33.11 -10.85 0.07
N THR A 140 -32.63 -10.68 -1.17
CA THR A 140 -33.34 -11.13 -2.38
C THR A 140 -33.23 -12.65 -2.59
N PRO A 141 -34.19 -13.30 -3.27
CA PRO A 141 -34.10 -14.74 -3.57
C PRO A 141 -32.84 -15.13 -4.37
N ALA A 142 -32.38 -14.25 -5.27
CA ALA A 142 -31.15 -14.46 -6.03
C ALA A 142 -29.90 -14.33 -5.14
N GLY A 143 -29.86 -13.32 -4.27
CA GLY A 143 -28.78 -13.15 -3.29
C GLY A 143 -28.71 -14.28 -2.27
N GLN A 144 -29.85 -14.84 -1.86
CA GLN A 144 -29.89 -16.02 -0.99
C GLN A 144 -29.30 -17.27 -1.65
N GLN A 145 -29.49 -17.46 -2.95
CA GLN A 145 -28.85 -18.55 -3.69
C GLN A 145 -27.33 -18.37 -3.73
N VAL A 146 -26.85 -17.16 -4.02
CA VAL A 146 -25.41 -16.84 -4.00
C VAL A 146 -24.84 -17.06 -2.60
N ALA A 147 -25.51 -16.55 -1.55
CA ALA A 147 -25.11 -16.77 -0.16
C ALA A 147 -25.06 -18.25 0.21
N GLN A 148 -26.00 -19.09 -0.26
CA GLN A 148 -25.98 -20.53 -0.04
C GLN A 148 -24.82 -21.22 -0.77
N THR A 149 -24.52 -20.84 -2.01
CA THR A 149 -23.35 -21.33 -2.75
C THR A 149 -22.04 -20.95 -2.06
N LEU A 150 -21.98 -19.72 -1.53
CA LEU A 150 -20.86 -19.22 -0.75
C LEU A 150 -20.70 -19.97 0.58
N GLN A 151 -21.79 -20.32 1.27
CA GLN A 151 -21.72 -21.12 2.51
C GLN A 151 -21.19 -22.54 2.29
N GLN A 152 -21.41 -23.13 1.11
CA GLN A 152 -20.96 -24.48 0.76
C GLN A 152 -19.46 -24.55 0.46
N THR A 153 -18.83 -23.44 0.09
CA THR A 153 -17.40 -23.38 -0.25
C THR A 153 -16.49 -23.30 0.98
N GLY A 154 -17.03 -23.37 2.20
CA GLY A 154 -16.30 -23.53 3.46
C GLY A 154 -15.56 -22.29 3.96
N ASP A 155 -14.96 -21.52 3.05
CA ASP A 155 -14.18 -20.31 3.34
C ASP A 155 -15.03 -19.05 3.61
N THR A 156 -16.33 -19.12 3.33
CA THR A 156 -17.19 -17.93 3.16
C THR A 156 -18.26 -17.76 4.24
N ARG A 157 -18.33 -18.68 5.22
CA ARG A 157 -19.34 -18.60 6.29
C ARG A 157 -19.14 -17.36 7.15
N GLU A 158 -17.87 -17.04 7.44
CA GLU A 158 -17.44 -15.83 8.15
C GLU A 158 -17.71 -14.54 7.33
N LEU A 159 -17.71 -14.61 5.99
CA LEU A 159 -17.98 -13.44 5.14
C LEU A 159 -19.44 -12.98 5.17
N LEU A 160 -20.38 -13.83 5.60
CA LEU A 160 -21.77 -13.39 5.77
C LEU A 160 -22.00 -12.81 7.17
N ASP A 161 -21.15 -13.13 8.14
CA ASP A 161 -21.23 -12.57 9.49
C ASP A 161 -20.89 -11.08 9.50
N ILE A 162 -20.03 -10.60 8.59
CA ILE A 162 -19.78 -9.16 8.43
C ILE A 162 -21.00 -8.36 7.94
N LEU A 163 -22.02 -9.02 7.39
CA LEU A 163 -23.27 -8.39 6.96
C LEU A 163 -24.33 -8.37 8.07
N THR A 164 -24.21 -9.20 9.11
CA THR A 164 -25.24 -9.32 10.15
C THR A 164 -25.05 -8.32 11.29
N ASP A 165 -23.82 -7.88 11.52
CA ASP A 165 -23.46 -6.85 12.52
C ASP A 165 -22.55 -5.80 11.88
N ASP A 166 -22.94 -4.52 11.93
CA ASP A 166 -22.09 -3.40 11.48
C ASP A 166 -21.15 -2.90 12.58
N GLY A 167 -21.19 -3.50 13.78
CA GLY A 167 -20.35 -3.17 14.92
C GLY A 167 -18.84 -3.36 14.67
N TRP A 168 -18.46 -4.13 13.64
CA TRP A 168 -17.06 -4.21 13.21
C TRP A 168 -16.60 -2.92 12.55
N LEU A 169 -17.48 -2.14 11.90
CA LEU A 169 -17.13 -0.97 11.07
C LEU A 169 -16.95 0.28 11.94
N LYS A 170 -15.72 0.47 12.43
CA LYS A 170 -15.34 1.55 13.34
C LYS A 170 -14.39 2.52 12.65
N ASN A 171 -14.35 3.77 13.13
CA ASN A 171 -13.40 4.76 12.65
C ASN A 171 -11.97 4.46 13.14
N GLU A 172 -11.83 3.78 14.27
CA GLU A 172 -10.53 3.49 14.90
C GLU A 172 -10.47 2.06 15.44
N TYR A 173 -9.30 1.44 15.30
CA TYR A 173 -8.97 0.15 15.90
C TYR A 173 -7.62 0.25 16.60
N HIS A 174 -7.54 -0.29 17.81
CA HIS A 174 -6.36 -0.20 18.66
C HIS A 174 -5.69 -1.57 18.82
N GLY A 175 -4.36 -1.57 18.84
CA GLY A 175 -3.56 -2.77 19.01
C GLY A 175 -3.60 -3.71 17.80
N GLU A 176 -2.74 -4.71 17.80
CA GLU A 176 -2.55 -5.64 16.68
C GLU A 176 -3.83 -6.40 16.33
N GLU A 177 -4.51 -6.98 17.32
CA GLU A 177 -5.76 -7.72 17.11
C GLU A 177 -6.89 -6.86 16.53
N GLY A 178 -7.01 -5.62 17.02
CA GLY A 178 -8.01 -4.67 16.54
C GLY A 178 -7.78 -4.32 15.08
N ILE A 179 -6.54 -4.00 14.72
CA ILE A 179 -6.13 -3.67 13.34
C ILE A 179 -6.37 -4.87 12.42
N PHE A 180 -5.99 -6.07 12.86
CA PHE A 180 -6.19 -7.30 12.11
C PHE A 180 -7.67 -7.55 11.82
N THR A 181 -8.53 -7.32 12.81
CA THR A 181 -9.97 -7.43 12.66
C THR A 181 -10.48 -6.41 11.63
N GLY A 182 -10.11 -5.14 11.76
CA GLY A 182 -10.56 -4.09 10.85
C GLY A 182 -10.14 -4.31 9.39
N LEU A 183 -8.86 -4.64 9.16
CA LEU A 183 -8.35 -4.91 7.81
C LEU A 183 -8.93 -6.21 7.22
N ALA A 184 -9.06 -7.27 8.02
CA ALA A 184 -9.67 -8.51 7.56
C ALA A 184 -11.11 -8.27 7.12
N SER A 185 -11.93 -7.61 7.94
CA SER A 185 -13.32 -7.29 7.60
C SER A 185 -13.44 -6.40 6.35
N LEU A 186 -12.54 -5.43 6.16
CA LEU A 186 -12.51 -4.59 4.96
C LEU A 186 -12.23 -5.41 3.69
N ASN A 187 -11.23 -6.29 3.72
CA ASN A 187 -10.90 -7.16 2.59
C ASN A 187 -12.02 -8.17 2.30
N ASP A 188 -12.61 -8.71 3.36
CA ASP A 188 -13.74 -9.65 3.30
C ASP A 188 -14.96 -8.99 2.65
N LEU A 189 -15.22 -7.71 2.93
CA LEU A 189 -16.25 -6.95 2.25
C LEU A 189 -15.96 -6.78 0.74
N VAL A 190 -14.72 -6.47 0.36
CA VAL A 190 -14.34 -6.36 -1.07
C VAL A 190 -14.58 -7.68 -1.80
N ARG A 191 -14.19 -8.80 -1.19
CA ARG A 191 -14.38 -10.15 -1.73
C ARG A 191 -15.85 -10.50 -1.87
N LEU A 192 -16.63 -10.22 -0.84
CA LEU A 192 -18.08 -10.45 -0.84
C LEU A 192 -18.77 -9.60 -1.91
N ALA A 193 -18.38 -8.33 -2.06
CA ALA A 193 -18.90 -7.46 -3.11
C ALA A 193 -18.66 -8.08 -4.50
N ALA A 194 -17.43 -8.51 -4.78
CA ALA A 194 -17.07 -9.17 -6.04
C ALA A 194 -17.88 -10.45 -6.27
N ALA A 195 -18.05 -11.30 -5.25
CA ALA A 195 -18.82 -12.53 -5.34
C ALA A 195 -20.32 -12.29 -5.60
N MET A 196 -20.85 -11.19 -5.08
CA MET A 196 -22.25 -10.77 -5.23
C MET A 196 -22.50 -9.91 -6.49
N GLY A 197 -21.51 -9.76 -7.37
CA GLY A 197 -21.59 -8.93 -8.56
C GLY A 197 -21.85 -7.44 -8.25
N SER A 198 -21.26 -6.95 -7.15
CA SER A 198 -21.23 -5.53 -6.79
C SER A 198 -19.80 -5.02 -6.85
N GLU A 199 -19.62 -3.77 -7.25
CA GLU A 199 -18.30 -3.15 -7.29
C GLU A 199 -17.99 -2.45 -5.96
N PHE A 200 -16.76 -2.60 -5.48
CA PHE A 200 -16.25 -1.82 -4.37
C PHE A 200 -15.90 -0.40 -4.88
N PRO A 201 -16.20 0.67 -4.12
CA PRO A 201 -16.01 2.05 -4.59
C PRO A 201 -14.52 2.48 -4.56
N PHE A 202 -13.66 1.84 -5.36
CA PHE A 202 -12.22 2.13 -5.39
C PHE A 202 -11.88 3.58 -5.77
N ASP A 203 -12.71 4.22 -6.59
CA ASP A 203 -12.52 5.62 -6.99
C ASP A 203 -12.58 6.58 -5.80
N GLU A 204 -13.37 6.26 -4.77
CA GLU A 204 -13.42 7.03 -3.52
C GLU A 204 -12.12 6.91 -2.71
N TYR A 205 -11.28 5.91 -2.98
CA TYR A 205 -10.00 5.67 -2.30
C TYR A 205 -8.77 6.02 -3.17
N ALA A 206 -8.96 6.69 -4.31
CA ALA A 206 -7.86 7.11 -5.17
C ALA A 206 -6.94 8.17 -4.53
N GLU A 207 -7.47 8.95 -3.59
CA GLU A 207 -6.72 9.98 -2.86
C GLU A 207 -6.04 9.37 -1.62
N VAL A 208 -4.73 9.59 -1.48
CA VAL A 208 -3.91 9.00 -0.40
C VAL A 208 -4.47 9.34 0.99
N GLN A 209 -5.06 10.53 1.16
CA GLN A 209 -5.65 10.99 2.43
C GLN A 209 -6.91 10.21 2.84
N LYS A 210 -7.56 9.53 1.89
CA LYS A 210 -8.77 8.74 2.16
C LYS A 210 -8.46 7.27 2.42
N LEU A 211 -7.20 6.85 2.25
CA LEU A 211 -6.76 5.48 2.51
C LEU A 211 -6.77 5.19 4.02
N PRO A 212 -6.99 3.93 4.42
CA PRO A 212 -6.71 3.46 5.77
C PRO A 212 -5.28 3.82 6.21
N VAL A 213 -5.12 4.32 7.43
CA VAL A 213 -3.80 4.71 7.98
C VAL A 213 -3.54 4.03 9.32
N ILE A 214 -2.40 3.37 9.45
CA ILE A 214 -1.90 2.80 10.71
C ILE A 214 -0.82 3.73 11.26
N ASP A 215 -1.06 4.31 12.43
CA ASP A 215 -0.08 5.12 13.14
C ASP A 215 0.64 4.26 14.18
N VAL A 216 1.96 4.15 14.05
CA VAL A 216 2.81 3.34 14.94
C VAL A 216 4.25 3.85 14.93
N GLU A 217 4.95 3.72 16.06
CA GLU A 217 6.38 3.98 16.13
C GLU A 217 7.18 2.83 15.50
N PHE A 218 8.12 3.16 14.62
CA PHE A 218 8.94 2.16 13.94
C PHE A 218 10.13 1.86 14.83
N SER A 219 10.30 0.59 15.22
CA SER A 219 11.32 0.18 16.19
C SER A 219 12.74 0.58 15.81
N HIS A 220 13.05 0.65 14.51
CA HIS A 220 14.38 0.98 13.98
C HIS A 220 14.65 2.49 13.88
N LEU A 221 13.61 3.31 13.98
CA LEU A 221 13.71 4.77 13.94
C LEU A 221 13.72 5.38 15.34
N VAL A 222 13.50 4.58 16.39
CA VAL A 222 13.58 5.02 17.78
C VAL A 222 14.98 5.58 18.06
N GLY A 223 15.05 6.84 18.52
CA GLY A 223 16.31 7.53 18.79
C GLY A 223 16.97 8.15 17.56
N MET A 224 16.32 8.11 16.38
CA MET A 224 16.68 8.93 15.22
C MET A 224 15.93 10.27 15.25
N ASP A 225 15.92 10.93 16.41
CA ASP A 225 15.13 12.15 16.68
C ASP A 225 15.53 13.37 15.84
N GLU A 226 16.67 13.31 15.15
CA GLU A 226 17.15 14.35 14.23
C GLU A 226 16.48 14.28 12.83
N CYS A 227 15.66 13.25 12.56
CA CYS A 227 14.96 13.11 11.28
C CYS A 227 13.80 14.10 11.19
N GLN A 228 13.97 15.12 10.34
CA GLN A 228 12.97 16.18 10.16
C GLN A 228 11.74 15.77 9.32
N GLY A 229 11.48 14.48 9.11
CA GLY A 229 10.46 14.00 8.20
C GLY A 229 9.79 12.73 8.69
N THR A 230 8.62 12.45 8.11
CA THR A 230 7.80 11.29 8.48
C THR A 230 8.00 10.19 7.43
N LEU A 231 8.38 8.98 7.85
CA LEU A 231 8.39 7.82 6.96
C LEU A 231 7.01 7.16 6.96
N THR A 232 6.42 7.02 5.78
CA THR A 232 5.16 6.32 5.56
C THR A 232 5.37 5.18 4.57
N LEU A 233 5.01 3.96 4.96
CA LEU A 233 4.98 2.80 4.08
C LEU A 233 3.60 2.67 3.47
N VAL A 234 3.51 2.25 2.21
CA VAL A 234 2.23 1.90 1.57
C VAL A 234 2.22 0.41 1.28
N ASP A 235 1.30 -0.30 1.91
CA ASP A 235 0.98 -1.66 1.49
C ASP A 235 0.07 -1.59 0.27
N THR A 236 0.56 -2.08 -0.88
CA THR A 236 -0.17 -2.03 -2.15
C THR A 236 -0.65 -3.43 -2.55
N PRO A 237 -1.82 -3.59 -3.21
CA PRO A 237 -2.21 -4.87 -3.80
C PRO A 237 -1.12 -5.39 -4.74
N GLY A 238 -0.87 -6.70 -4.72
CA GLY A 238 0.08 -7.32 -5.65
C GLY A 238 -0.41 -7.26 -7.11
N PRO A 239 0.48 -7.30 -8.12
CA PRO A 239 0.09 -7.28 -9.53
C PRO A 239 -0.84 -8.45 -9.91
N ASN A 240 -0.65 -9.61 -9.28
CA ASN A 240 -1.50 -10.79 -9.47
C ASN A 240 -2.77 -10.79 -8.60
N GLU A 241 -2.87 -9.86 -7.65
CA GLU A 241 -4.11 -9.58 -6.89
C GLU A 241 -5.01 -8.60 -7.66
N ALA A 242 -4.43 -7.85 -8.60
CA ALA A 242 -5.13 -6.92 -9.48
C ALA A 242 -5.90 -7.61 -10.63
N GLY A 243 -6.56 -8.73 -10.35
CA GLY A 243 -7.43 -9.42 -11.30
C GLY A 243 -8.63 -8.57 -11.75
N GLN A 244 -8.89 -7.47 -11.05
CA GLN A 244 -9.83 -6.42 -11.48
C GLN A 244 -9.07 -5.23 -12.07
N PRO A 245 -9.47 -4.70 -13.24
CA PRO A 245 -8.82 -3.55 -13.87
C PRO A 245 -8.66 -2.34 -12.95
N GLN A 246 -9.61 -2.15 -12.03
CA GLN A 246 -9.64 -1.05 -11.05
C GLN A 246 -8.46 -1.13 -10.05
N MET A 247 -8.04 -2.34 -9.66
CA MET A 247 -6.93 -2.55 -8.73
C MET A 247 -5.57 -2.26 -9.39
N GLU A 248 -5.42 -2.56 -10.68
CA GLU A 248 -4.21 -2.25 -11.45
C GLU A 248 -4.03 -0.73 -11.60
N VAL A 249 -5.13 -0.01 -11.86
CA VAL A 249 -5.14 1.46 -11.88
C VAL A 249 -4.74 2.01 -10.51
N MET A 250 -5.33 1.49 -9.44
CA MET A 250 -5.00 1.93 -8.07
C MET A 250 -3.53 1.68 -7.73
N MET A 251 -2.97 0.51 -8.08
CA MET A 251 -1.55 0.21 -7.89
C MET A 251 -0.65 1.20 -8.64
N ARG A 252 -0.94 1.48 -9.92
CA ARG A 252 -0.18 2.46 -10.72
C ARG A 252 -0.25 3.86 -10.11
N ASP A 253 -1.42 4.29 -9.66
CA ASP A 253 -1.60 5.58 -8.99
C ASP A 253 -0.76 5.69 -7.71
N GLN A 254 -0.71 4.64 -6.88
CA GLN A 254 0.14 4.62 -5.70
C GLN A 254 1.63 4.66 -6.05
N LEU A 255 2.05 3.90 -7.07
CA LEU A 255 3.42 3.93 -7.56
C LEU A 255 3.81 5.32 -8.08
N GLN A 256 2.94 6.03 -8.79
CA GLN A 256 3.21 7.40 -9.26
C GLN A 256 3.36 8.40 -8.12
N LYS A 257 2.56 8.27 -7.06
CA LYS A 257 2.53 9.20 -5.91
C LYS A 257 3.62 8.92 -4.86
N ALA A 258 4.26 7.75 -4.89
CA ALA A 258 5.28 7.37 -3.92
C ALA A 258 6.61 8.14 -4.10
N SER A 259 7.32 8.42 -3.01
CA SER A 259 8.67 9.01 -3.08
C SER A 259 9.71 7.97 -3.51
N ALA A 260 9.53 6.73 -3.09
CA ALA A 260 10.37 5.58 -3.45
C ALA A 260 9.51 4.31 -3.57
N VAL A 261 10.02 3.32 -4.28
CA VAL A 261 9.34 2.04 -4.50
C VAL A 261 10.26 0.90 -4.09
N LEU A 262 9.79 0.03 -3.21
CA LEU A 262 10.45 -1.21 -2.82
C LEU A 262 9.72 -2.40 -3.46
N ALA A 263 10.32 -3.00 -4.47
CA ALA A 263 9.83 -4.23 -5.07
C ALA A 263 10.35 -5.45 -4.29
N VAL A 264 9.43 -6.26 -3.77
CA VAL A 264 9.72 -7.49 -3.03
C VAL A 264 9.53 -8.68 -3.97
N MET A 265 10.60 -9.44 -4.15
CA MET A 265 10.66 -10.60 -5.04
C MET A 265 11.01 -11.86 -4.25
N ASP A 266 10.50 -13.01 -4.68
CA ASP A 266 10.81 -14.31 -4.08
C ASP A 266 12.03 -14.94 -4.75
N TYR A 267 13.12 -15.16 -4.00
CA TYR A 267 14.34 -15.77 -4.50
C TYR A 267 14.10 -17.12 -5.18
N THR A 268 13.21 -17.95 -4.61
CA THR A 268 12.96 -19.31 -5.09
C THR A 268 12.27 -19.34 -6.46
N GLN A 269 11.56 -18.27 -6.81
CA GLN A 269 10.78 -18.19 -8.06
C GLN A 269 11.62 -17.68 -9.23
N MET A 270 12.69 -16.93 -8.97
CA MET A 270 13.56 -16.33 -9.99
C MET A 270 14.29 -17.34 -10.88
N ASN A 271 14.46 -18.59 -10.43
CA ASN A 271 15.17 -19.63 -11.19
C ASN A 271 14.22 -20.64 -11.87
N SER A 272 12.92 -20.32 -11.93
CA SER A 272 11.87 -21.22 -12.40
C SER A 272 11.15 -20.69 -13.64
N LYS A 273 10.15 -21.42 -14.16
CA LYS A 273 9.26 -20.92 -15.24
C LYS A 273 8.49 -19.65 -14.85
N ALA A 274 8.45 -19.29 -13.56
CA ALA A 274 7.90 -18.02 -13.08
C ALA A 274 8.80 -16.82 -13.38
N ASP A 275 10.03 -17.02 -13.89
CA ASP A 275 10.97 -15.93 -14.24
C ASP A 275 10.38 -14.93 -15.26
N GLU A 276 9.59 -15.40 -16.24
CA GLU A 276 8.99 -14.52 -17.25
C GLU A 276 7.89 -13.62 -16.68
N GLU A 277 7.07 -14.16 -15.77
CA GLU A 277 6.00 -13.41 -15.09
C GLU A 277 6.59 -12.40 -14.10
N VAL A 278 7.57 -12.84 -13.31
CA VAL A 278 8.33 -12.00 -12.38
C VAL A 278 9.05 -10.86 -13.12
N ARG A 279 9.65 -11.13 -14.29
CA ARG A 279 10.23 -10.10 -15.16
C ARG A 279 9.19 -9.11 -15.65
N LYS A 280 8.03 -9.58 -16.11
CA LYS A 280 6.96 -8.71 -16.62
C LYS A 280 6.47 -7.75 -15.55
N GLU A 281 6.23 -8.25 -14.33
CA GLU A 281 5.83 -7.42 -13.20
C GLU A 281 6.91 -6.42 -12.78
N LEU A 282 8.16 -6.87 -12.69
CA LEU A 282 9.26 -6.00 -12.31
C LEU A 282 9.46 -4.87 -13.33
N ASN A 283 9.35 -5.17 -14.63
CA ASN A 283 9.42 -4.15 -15.68
C ASN A 283 8.22 -3.18 -15.61
N ALA A 284 7.00 -3.67 -15.39
CA ALA A 284 5.82 -2.81 -15.24
C ALA A 284 5.95 -1.83 -14.04
N ILE A 285 6.58 -2.28 -12.95
CA ILE A 285 6.91 -1.43 -11.80
C ILE A 285 8.02 -0.44 -12.16
N ALA A 286 9.10 -0.91 -12.80
CA ALA A 286 10.26 -0.10 -13.17
C ALA A 286 9.90 1.05 -14.12
N ASP A 287 8.99 0.81 -15.06
CA ASP A 287 8.50 1.82 -16.01
C ASP A 287 7.87 3.04 -15.31
N VAL A 288 7.21 2.82 -14.17
CA VAL A 288 6.54 3.87 -13.40
C VAL A 288 7.45 4.46 -12.32
N SER A 289 8.52 3.77 -11.94
CA SER A 289 9.37 4.07 -10.77
C SER A 289 10.81 4.46 -11.10
N VAL A 290 11.03 4.99 -12.31
CA VAL A 290 12.36 5.36 -12.83
C VAL A 290 13.16 6.21 -11.84
N GLY A 291 14.37 5.75 -11.51
CA GLY A 291 15.30 6.45 -10.63
C GLY A 291 15.01 6.36 -9.13
N ARG A 292 13.88 5.74 -8.73
CA ARG A 292 13.43 5.62 -7.33
C ARG A 292 13.02 4.19 -6.92
N LEU A 293 13.41 3.21 -7.73
CA LEU A 293 13.20 1.78 -7.47
C LEU A 293 14.32 1.19 -6.61
N PHE A 294 13.93 0.37 -5.64
CA PHE A 294 14.74 -0.53 -4.83
C PHE A 294 14.15 -1.93 -4.92
N VAL A 295 14.99 -2.96 -4.86
CA VAL A 295 14.54 -4.35 -4.92
C VAL A 295 15.03 -5.13 -3.71
N LEU A 296 14.10 -5.76 -3.00
CA LEU A 296 14.37 -6.76 -1.97
C LEU A 296 14.14 -8.16 -2.57
N VAL A 297 15.21 -8.94 -2.68
CA VAL A 297 15.14 -10.35 -3.03
C VAL A 297 14.97 -11.13 -1.73
N ASN A 298 13.72 -11.39 -1.39
CA ASN A 298 13.29 -12.03 -0.15
C ASN A 298 13.42 -13.56 -0.23
N LYS A 299 13.31 -14.23 0.93
CA LYS A 299 13.50 -15.68 1.11
C LYS A 299 14.89 -16.15 0.66
N PHE A 300 15.88 -15.26 0.77
CA PHE A 300 17.26 -15.59 0.42
C PHE A 300 17.84 -16.67 1.34
N ASP A 301 17.27 -16.86 2.53
CA ASP A 301 17.58 -17.95 3.45
C ASP A 301 17.12 -19.34 2.95
N GLU A 302 16.16 -19.39 2.02
CA GLU A 302 15.69 -20.63 1.38
C GLU A 302 16.59 -21.06 0.21
N LYS A 303 17.73 -20.39 0.02
CA LYS A 303 18.69 -20.70 -1.02
C LYS A 303 19.23 -22.13 -0.87
N ASP A 304 19.23 -22.86 -1.99
CA ASP A 304 19.86 -24.17 -2.09
C ASP A 304 21.40 -24.07 -2.21
N ARG A 305 22.09 -25.18 -1.95
CA ARG A 305 23.57 -25.24 -1.99
C ARG A 305 24.17 -24.79 -3.33
N ASN A 306 23.41 -24.89 -4.42
CA ASN A 306 23.84 -24.57 -5.77
C ASN A 306 23.30 -23.22 -6.26
N GLY A 307 22.56 -22.48 -5.42
CA GLY A 307 21.93 -21.23 -5.82
C GLY A 307 22.91 -20.07 -6.01
N ASP A 308 22.43 -19.01 -6.66
CA ASP A 308 23.17 -17.78 -6.88
C ASP A 308 23.55 -17.10 -5.55
N GLY A 309 24.81 -16.66 -5.42
CA GLY A 309 25.28 -15.87 -4.28
C GLY A 309 24.65 -14.48 -4.24
N ALA A 310 24.81 -13.76 -3.11
CA ALA A 310 24.26 -12.41 -2.96
C ALA A 310 24.77 -11.48 -4.08
N ASP A 311 26.07 -11.50 -4.38
CA ASP A 311 26.67 -10.70 -5.45
C ASP A 311 26.12 -11.05 -6.83
N ALA A 312 25.89 -12.33 -7.10
CA ALA A 312 25.32 -12.80 -8.36
C ALA A 312 23.87 -12.33 -8.51
N VAL A 313 23.07 -12.40 -7.43
CA VAL A 313 21.69 -11.88 -7.41
C VAL A 313 21.67 -10.37 -7.65
N CYS A 314 22.56 -9.60 -7.01
CA CYS A 314 22.65 -8.15 -7.20
C CYS A 314 22.99 -7.76 -8.64
N GLN A 315 23.67 -8.61 -9.40
CA GLN A 315 23.95 -8.40 -10.83
C GLN A 315 22.84 -8.93 -11.74
N LYS A 316 22.20 -10.04 -11.35
CA LYS A 316 21.17 -10.71 -12.14
C LYS A 316 19.88 -9.90 -12.21
N VAL A 317 19.43 -9.33 -11.09
CA VAL A 317 18.17 -8.59 -11.00
C VAL A 317 18.15 -7.36 -11.92
N PRO A 318 19.19 -6.50 -11.97
CA PRO A 318 19.26 -5.43 -12.97
C PRO A 318 19.21 -5.95 -14.41
N ALA A 319 19.86 -7.07 -14.71
CA ALA A 319 19.84 -7.69 -16.03
C ALA A 319 18.48 -8.31 -16.41
N MET A 320 17.53 -8.40 -15.47
CA MET A 320 16.14 -8.80 -15.75
C MET A 320 15.30 -7.66 -16.32
N LEU A 321 15.74 -6.41 -16.16
CA LEU A 321 15.04 -5.23 -16.65
C LEU A 321 15.43 -4.92 -18.09
N ASN A 322 14.47 -4.40 -18.84
CA ASN A 322 14.66 -3.97 -20.23
C ASN A 322 15.41 -2.63 -20.33
N SER A 323 15.61 -1.96 -19.19
CA SER A 323 16.15 -0.62 -19.08
C SER A 323 17.13 -0.55 -17.91
N ASP A 324 18.15 0.31 -18.03
CA ASP A 324 19.25 0.46 -17.05
C ASP A 324 18.81 1.30 -15.83
N VAL A 325 17.61 1.03 -15.31
CA VAL A 325 16.90 1.86 -14.33
C VAL A 325 17.26 1.49 -12.89
N LEU A 326 17.83 0.30 -12.68
CA LEU A 326 18.15 -0.25 -11.36
C LEU A 326 19.64 -0.56 -11.22
N PRO A 327 20.39 0.23 -10.43
CA PRO A 327 21.77 -0.13 -10.11
C PRO A 327 21.82 -1.31 -9.13
N ALA A 328 22.85 -2.15 -9.24
CA ALA A 328 23.07 -3.29 -8.34
C ALA A 328 23.14 -2.90 -6.85
N SER A 329 23.54 -1.67 -6.54
CA SER A 329 23.58 -1.14 -5.16
C SER A 329 22.21 -0.94 -4.52
N ARG A 330 21.13 -1.03 -5.30
CA ARG A 330 19.74 -0.94 -4.82
C ARG A 330 19.03 -2.30 -4.80
N VAL A 331 19.78 -3.37 -4.96
CA VAL A 331 19.30 -4.75 -4.84
C VAL A 331 19.80 -5.32 -3.51
N TYR A 332 18.86 -5.81 -2.71
CA TYR A 332 19.14 -6.31 -1.37
C TYR A 332 18.65 -7.76 -1.27
N PRO A 333 19.55 -8.75 -1.30
CA PRO A 333 19.21 -10.12 -0.93
C PRO A 333 19.02 -10.21 0.58
N GLY A 334 17.90 -10.78 1.04
CA GLY A 334 17.58 -10.83 2.47
C GLY A 334 16.48 -11.82 2.85
N SER A 335 16.22 -11.90 4.15
CA SER A 335 15.13 -12.70 4.72
C SER A 335 14.26 -11.83 5.63
N SER A 336 13.09 -11.45 5.12
CA SER A 336 12.10 -10.71 5.90
C SER A 336 11.59 -11.55 7.07
N ARG A 337 11.55 -12.88 6.94
CA ARG A 337 11.13 -13.78 8.02
C ARG A 337 12.10 -13.74 9.19
N GLN A 338 13.41 -13.85 8.94
CA GLN A 338 14.40 -13.79 10.01
C GLN A 338 14.45 -12.41 10.67
N ALA A 339 14.37 -11.33 9.87
CA ALA A 339 14.31 -9.97 10.40
C ALA A 339 13.06 -9.76 11.28
N TYR A 340 11.90 -10.22 10.82
CA TYR A 340 10.66 -10.18 11.59
C TYR A 340 10.78 -10.96 12.92
N LEU A 341 11.30 -12.20 12.91
CA LEU A 341 11.48 -13.00 14.12
C LEU A 341 12.45 -12.35 15.11
N ALA A 342 13.56 -11.79 14.63
CA ALA A 342 14.50 -11.06 15.47
C ALA A 342 13.83 -9.85 16.15
N ASN A 343 13.02 -9.10 15.39
CA ASN A 343 12.30 -7.94 15.93
C ASN A 343 11.21 -8.32 16.92
N ARG A 344 10.45 -9.38 16.65
CA ARG A 344 9.46 -9.94 17.59
C ARG A 344 10.13 -10.36 18.89
N ALA A 345 11.26 -11.08 18.82
CA ALA A 345 12.05 -11.46 19.99
C ALA A 345 12.52 -10.24 20.79
N LEU A 346 13.04 -9.20 20.12
CA LEU A 346 13.46 -7.95 20.77
C LEU A 346 12.28 -7.15 21.37
N HIS A 347 11.11 -7.21 20.75
CA HIS A 347 9.90 -6.57 21.26
C HIS A 347 9.40 -7.28 22.53
N GLU A 348 9.31 -8.61 22.49
CA GLU A 348 8.92 -9.44 23.65
C GLU A 348 9.89 -9.31 24.82
N LEU A 349 11.20 -9.29 24.56
CA LEU A 349 12.19 -9.03 25.60
C LEU A 349 12.04 -7.64 26.23
N ARG A 350 11.67 -6.62 25.44
CA ARG A 350 11.43 -5.26 25.95
C ARG A 350 10.14 -5.17 26.77
N LYS A 351 9.08 -5.85 26.34
CA LYS A 351 7.75 -5.78 26.94
C LYS A 351 7.59 -6.69 28.17
N ASN A 352 8.02 -7.94 28.05
CA ASN A 352 7.77 -9.01 29.01
C ASN A 352 9.04 -9.50 29.72
N GLY A 353 10.24 -9.10 29.25
CA GLY A 353 11.52 -9.53 29.85
C GLY A 353 11.92 -10.97 29.53
N THR A 354 11.10 -11.71 28.79
CA THR A 354 11.33 -13.12 28.41
C THR A 354 10.88 -13.35 26.98
N LEU A 355 11.48 -14.34 26.30
CA LEU A 355 11.00 -14.80 24.99
C LEU A 355 9.72 -15.63 25.16
N PRO A 356 8.79 -15.59 24.18
CA PRO A 356 7.61 -16.45 24.19
C PRO A 356 8.03 -17.92 24.13
N VAL A 357 7.50 -18.73 25.06
CA VAL A 357 7.91 -20.14 25.24
C VAL A 357 7.20 -21.08 24.26
N ASP A 358 6.06 -20.65 23.70
CA ASP A 358 5.14 -21.50 22.91
C ASP A 358 5.15 -21.22 21.39
N GLU A 359 6.07 -20.38 20.88
CA GLU A 359 6.06 -19.92 19.48
C GLU A 359 7.37 -20.19 18.71
N ALA A 360 8.12 -21.23 19.12
CA ALA A 360 9.40 -21.62 18.51
C ALA A 360 9.26 -22.37 17.17
#